data_AF-A0A0R0GBT2-F1
#
_entry.id   AF-A0A0R0GBT2-F1
#
_cell.length_a   1.000
_cell.length_b   1.000
_cell.length_c   1.000
_cell.angle_alpha   90.00
_cell.angle_beta   90.00
_cell.angle_gamma   90.00
#
_symmetry.space_group_name_H-M   'P 1'
#
loop_
_entity.id
_entity.type
_entity.pdbx_description
1 polymer ?
#
loop_
_entity_poly.entity_id
_entity_poly.type
_entity_poly.pdbx_seq_one_letter_code
_entity_poly.pdbx_strand_id
1 'polypeptide(L)'
;MANAAEDFSQFGISKEEKDKLVGELIRYMLFKTHQNSGCPIKREELTQLVTKNYHQRNLPTFVINEAKEKLSFVFGYEMRELQRAHPSSKAQTRSSQQSVADSKSYILISQLPPNVYEKYVVDVNTAHLSGFTFVIISIVYLAGGKIPEGMIANLVS
;
A
#
# COMPACT_ATOMS: atom_id res chain seq x y z
N MET A 1 -8.76 2.91 -28.61
CA MET A 1 -7.80 1.86 -28.21
C MET A 1 -6.42 2.41 -28.50
N ALA A 2 -5.72 2.90 -27.47
CA ALA A 2 -4.36 3.42 -27.61
C ALA A 2 -3.38 2.27 -27.38
N ASN A 3 -2.45 2.06 -28.32
CA ASN A 3 -1.45 1.01 -28.26
C ASN A 3 -0.52 1.24 -27.05
N ALA A 4 -0.54 0.31 -26.08
CA ALA A 4 0.38 0.29 -24.94
C ALA A 4 1.87 0.04 -25.32
N ALA A 5 2.18 0.03 -26.62
CA ALA A 5 3.52 -0.21 -27.15
C ALA A 5 4.36 1.06 -27.33
N GLU A 6 3.79 2.27 -27.19
CA GLU A 6 4.49 3.52 -27.51
C GLU A 6 5.16 4.26 -26.32
N ASP A 7 5.06 3.81 -25.07
CA ASP A 7 5.48 4.67 -23.92
C ASP A 7 6.92 4.50 -23.40
N PHE A 8 7.70 3.53 -23.89
CA PHE A 8 8.93 3.09 -23.17
C PHE A 8 10.25 3.65 -23.71
N SER A 9 10.32 3.90 -25.01
CA SER A 9 11.47 4.54 -25.66
C SER A 9 11.73 5.95 -25.10
N GLN A 10 10.70 6.59 -24.54
CA GLN A 10 10.79 7.90 -23.89
C GLN A 10 11.76 7.91 -22.69
N PHE A 11 11.98 6.77 -22.04
CA PHE A 11 12.87 6.67 -20.90
C PHE A 11 14.31 6.33 -21.27
N GLY A 12 14.58 5.95 -22.52
CA GLY A 12 15.92 5.51 -22.94
C GLY A 12 16.39 4.23 -22.23
N ILE A 13 15.45 3.39 -21.78
CA ILE A 13 15.71 2.14 -21.04
C ILE A 13 15.29 0.96 -21.91
N SER A 14 16.07 -0.12 -21.88
CA SER A 14 15.73 -1.36 -22.58
C SER A 14 14.52 -2.07 -21.97
N LYS A 15 13.90 -2.97 -22.72
CA LYS A 15 12.77 -3.78 -22.21
C LYS A 15 13.21 -4.65 -21.04
N GLU A 16 14.42 -5.20 -21.10
CA GLU A 16 15.00 -6.09 -20.10
C GLU A 16 15.27 -5.35 -18.78
N GLU A 17 15.83 -4.14 -18.85
CA GLU A 17 16.05 -3.29 -17.68
C GLU A 17 14.73 -2.87 -17.02
N LYS A 18 13.74 -2.55 -17.82
CA LYS A 18 12.39 -2.26 -17.34
C LYS A 18 11.80 -3.47 -16.62
N ASP A 19 11.83 -4.66 -17.23
CA ASP A 19 11.31 -5.88 -16.62
C ASP A 19 12.05 -6.23 -15.32
N LYS A 20 13.36 -5.91 -15.25
CA LYS A 20 14.15 -6.01 -14.03
C LYS A 20 13.63 -5.07 -12.94
N LEU A 21 13.42 -3.78 -13.24
CA LEU A 21 12.90 -2.79 -12.28
C LEU A 21 11.51 -3.17 -11.76
N VAL A 22 10.60 -3.54 -12.66
CA VAL A 22 9.25 -3.98 -12.31
C VAL A 22 9.32 -5.24 -11.43
N GLY A 23 10.16 -6.21 -11.80
CA GLY A 23 10.35 -7.43 -11.01
C GLY A 23 10.96 -7.16 -9.63
N GLU A 24 11.89 -6.21 -9.50
CA GLU A 24 12.46 -5.79 -8.21
C GLU A 24 11.38 -5.18 -7.31
N LEU A 25 10.55 -4.29 -7.86
CA LEU A 25 9.45 -3.66 -7.12
C LEU A 25 8.42 -4.70 -6.65
N ILE A 26 8.01 -5.62 -7.53
CA ILE A 26 7.07 -6.70 -7.19
C ILE A 26 7.60 -7.56 -6.05
N ARG A 27 8.86 -8.01 -6.14
CA ARG A 27 9.50 -8.79 -5.08
C ARG A 27 9.52 -8.01 -3.78
N TYR A 28 9.96 -6.75 -3.83
CA TYR A 28 10.00 -5.90 -2.65
C TYR A 28 8.63 -5.80 -2.00
N MET A 29 7.58 -5.55 -2.78
CA MET A 29 6.21 -5.45 -2.28
C MET A 29 5.80 -6.75 -1.55
N LEU A 30 5.89 -7.89 -2.24
CA LEU A 30 5.49 -9.20 -1.69
C LEU A 30 6.22 -9.52 -0.37
N PHE A 31 7.55 -9.35 -0.34
CA PHE A 31 8.34 -9.66 0.85
C PHE A 31 8.09 -8.67 1.99
N LYS A 32 8.00 -7.37 1.69
CA LYS A 32 7.80 -6.33 2.70
C LYS A 32 6.41 -6.44 3.34
N THR A 33 5.38 -6.75 2.55
CA THR A 33 4.03 -7.03 3.06
C THR A 33 4.03 -8.22 4.01
N HIS A 34 4.71 -9.32 3.66
CA HIS A 34 4.79 -10.49 4.54
C HIS A 34 5.58 -10.20 5.83
N GLN A 35 6.73 -9.52 5.74
CA GLN A 35 7.58 -9.22 6.91
C GLN A 35 6.93 -8.23 7.88
N ASN A 36 6.15 -7.27 7.37
CA ASN A 36 5.55 -6.21 8.16
C ASN A 36 4.05 -6.43 8.43
N SER A 37 3.56 -7.67 8.36
CA SER A 37 2.16 -8.03 8.65
C SER A 37 1.13 -7.16 7.92
N GLY A 38 1.38 -6.86 6.64
CA GLY A 38 0.47 -6.06 5.81
C GLY A 38 0.56 -4.55 6.00
N CYS A 39 1.54 -4.04 6.76
CA CYS A 39 1.71 -2.60 6.97
C CYS A 39 1.90 -1.84 5.65
N PRO A 40 1.26 -0.67 5.46
CA PRO A 40 1.40 0.13 4.24
C PRO A 40 2.85 0.51 3.94
N ILE A 41 3.28 0.32 2.69
CA ILE A 41 4.61 0.67 2.19
C ILE A 41 4.57 2.08 1.63
N LYS A 42 5.50 2.96 2.03
CA LYS A 42 5.49 4.34 1.52
C LYS A 42 5.88 4.38 0.05
N ARG A 43 5.27 5.32 -0.70
CA ARG A 43 5.64 5.58 -2.09
C ARG A 43 7.14 5.91 -2.22
N GLU A 44 7.68 6.67 -1.28
CA GLU A 44 9.10 7.04 -1.27
C GLU A 44 10.02 5.81 -1.28
N GLU A 45 9.69 4.78 -0.49
CA GLU A 45 10.47 3.52 -0.49
C GLU A 45 10.48 2.85 -1.86
N LEU A 46 9.33 2.86 -2.56
CA LEU A 46 9.22 2.29 -3.90
C LEU A 46 9.92 3.16 -4.96
N THR A 47 9.83 4.48 -4.84
CA THR A 47 10.53 5.41 -5.71
C THR A 47 12.03 5.19 -5.62
N GLN A 48 12.58 5.05 -4.41
CA GLN A 48 14.00 4.80 -4.16
C GLN A 48 14.50 3.49 -4.77
N LEU A 49 13.66 2.47 -4.94
CA LEU A 49 14.07 1.25 -5.66
C LEU A 49 14.38 1.55 -7.13
N VAL A 50 13.60 2.44 -7.75
CA VAL A 50 13.72 2.79 -9.16
C VAL A 50 14.79 3.85 -9.40
N THR A 51 14.91 4.84 -8.52
CA THR A 51 15.77 6.01 -8.75
C THR A 51 17.25 5.81 -8.39
N LYS A 52 17.62 4.68 -7.77
CA LYS A 52 19.03 4.33 -7.46
C LYS A 52 19.99 4.53 -8.63
N ASN A 53 19.54 4.18 -9.83
CA ASN A 53 20.35 4.23 -11.05
C ASN A 53 19.76 5.17 -12.13
N TYR A 54 18.61 5.79 -11.86
CA TYR A 54 17.83 6.52 -12.87
C TYR A 54 17.30 7.84 -12.31
N HIS A 55 17.57 8.94 -13.02
CA HIS A 55 17.22 10.30 -12.59
C HIS A 55 15.92 10.81 -13.21
N GLN A 56 15.22 9.98 -13.97
CA GLN A 56 14.04 10.39 -14.72
C GLN A 56 12.80 10.44 -13.80
N ARG A 57 12.22 11.65 -13.69
CA ARG A 57 11.13 11.95 -12.74
C ARG A 57 9.87 11.08 -12.91
N ASN A 58 9.55 10.68 -14.14
CA ASN A 58 8.31 9.95 -14.44
C ASN A 58 8.47 8.42 -14.37
N LEU A 59 9.70 7.92 -14.41
CA LEU A 59 9.99 6.49 -14.44
C LEU A 59 9.43 5.74 -13.22
N PRO A 60 9.56 6.23 -11.97
CA PRO A 60 9.00 5.53 -10.82
C PRO A 60 7.48 5.35 -10.88
N THR A 61 6.75 6.38 -11.32
CA THR A 61 5.30 6.30 -11.50
C THR A 61 4.95 5.24 -12.53
N PHE A 62 5.70 5.20 -13.63
CA PHE A 62 5.49 4.22 -14.68
C PHE A 62 5.73 2.79 -14.17
N VAL A 63 6.88 2.53 -13.54
CA VAL A 63 7.24 1.21 -13.00
C VAL A 63 6.23 0.76 -11.94
N ILE A 64 5.74 1.66 -11.09
CA ILE A 64 4.70 1.36 -10.10
C ILE A 64 3.40 0.93 -10.80
N ASN A 65 2.97 1.63 -11.85
CA ASN A 65 1.72 1.30 -12.55
C ASN A 65 1.82 -0.07 -13.23
N GLU A 66 2.93 -0.38 -13.88
CA GLU A 66 3.11 -1.69 -14.48
C GLU A 66 3.22 -2.82 -13.45
N ALA A 67 3.85 -2.54 -12.30
CA ALA A 67 3.86 -3.49 -11.19
C ALA A 67 2.45 -3.76 -10.64
N LYS A 68 1.57 -2.74 -10.56
CA LYS A 68 0.17 -2.93 -10.16
C LYS A 68 -0.55 -3.90 -11.11
N GLU A 69 -0.38 -3.71 -12.42
CA GLU A 69 -0.99 -4.57 -13.43
C GLU A 69 -0.45 -6.01 -13.33
N LYS A 70 0.87 -6.20 -13.26
CA LYS A 70 1.47 -7.53 -13.13
C LYS A 70 1.13 -8.22 -11.81
N LEU A 71 1.02 -7.48 -10.70
CA LEU A 71 0.57 -8.03 -9.40
C LEU A 71 -0.86 -8.57 -9.48
N SER A 72 -1.75 -7.84 -10.16
CA SER A 72 -3.13 -8.30 -10.32
C SER A 72 -3.21 -9.49 -11.28
N PHE A 73 -2.60 -9.37 -12.46
CA PHE A 73 -2.71 -10.39 -13.51
C PHE A 73 -1.98 -11.70 -13.16
N VAL A 74 -0.77 -11.63 -12.59
CA VAL A 74 0.07 -12.81 -12.35
C VAL A 74 -0.15 -13.39 -10.97
N PHE A 75 -0.31 -12.55 -9.95
CA PHE A 75 -0.32 -12.98 -8.54
C PHE A 75 -1.71 -12.90 -7.89
N GLY A 76 -2.72 -12.33 -8.56
CA GLY A 76 -4.04 -12.15 -7.97
C GLY A 76 -4.05 -11.15 -6.81
N TYR A 77 -3.19 -10.13 -6.85
CA TYR A 77 -3.14 -9.07 -5.85
C TYR A 77 -3.48 -7.70 -6.45
N GLU A 78 -4.37 -6.96 -5.80
CA GLU A 78 -4.55 -5.54 -6.03
C GLU A 78 -3.52 -4.76 -5.20
N MET A 79 -2.69 -3.97 -5.87
CA MET A 79 -1.82 -2.99 -5.20
C MET A 79 -2.54 -1.64 -5.10
N ARG A 80 -3.19 -1.41 -3.95
CA ARG A 80 -4.03 -0.24 -3.71
C ARG A 80 -3.23 0.92 -3.13
N GLU A 81 -3.43 2.11 -3.70
CA GLU A 81 -2.87 3.36 -3.18
C GLU A 81 -3.74 3.89 -2.03
N LEU A 82 -3.09 4.25 -0.93
CA LEU A 82 -3.70 4.91 0.22
C LEU A 82 -3.18 6.34 0.28
N GLN A 83 -4.09 7.28 0.51
CA GLN A 83 -3.73 8.63 0.95
C GLN A 83 -3.85 8.67 2.46
N ARG A 84 -2.80 9.12 3.15
CA ARG A 84 -2.87 9.30 4.60
C ARG A 84 -3.92 10.37 4.91
N ALA A 85 -5.00 9.98 5.58
CA ALA A 85 -6.00 10.94 6.06
C ALA A 85 -5.32 11.88 7.07
N HIS A 86 -5.27 13.17 6.75
CA HIS A 86 -4.92 14.17 7.76
C HIS A 86 -6.08 14.24 8.76
N PRO A 87 -5.82 14.20 10.09
CA PRO A 87 -6.85 14.61 11.02
C PRO A 87 -7.25 16.04 10.65
N SER A 88 -8.54 16.24 10.40
CA SER A 88 -9.15 17.55 10.23
C SER A 88 -9.05 18.32 11.56
N SER A 89 -7.87 18.79 11.91
CA SER A 89 -7.73 19.81 12.95
C SER A 89 -8.18 21.13 12.34
N LYS A 90 -9.30 21.66 12.83
CA LYS A 90 -9.68 23.08 12.67
C LYS A 90 -8.69 23.96 13.44
N ALA A 91 -7.39 23.90 13.11
CA ALA A 91 -6.33 24.76 13.61
C ALA A 91 -5.00 24.31 13.00
N GLN A 92 -4.68 24.74 11.77
CA GLN A 92 -3.33 25.24 11.50
C GLN A 92 -3.23 25.94 10.15
N THR A 93 -3.17 27.24 10.27
CA THR A 93 -2.61 28.21 9.34
C THR A 93 -1.25 27.74 8.81
N ARG A 94 -1.11 27.69 7.47
CA ARG A 94 0.14 27.77 6.70
C ARG A 94 1.28 26.82 7.13
N SER A 95 1.35 25.64 6.52
CA SER A 95 2.64 25.01 6.23
C SER A 95 2.64 24.42 4.82
N SER A 96 3.45 25.06 3.97
CA SER A 96 4.20 24.55 2.81
C SER A 96 3.57 23.49 1.90
N GLN A 97 3.66 23.76 0.59
CA GLN A 97 3.50 22.84 -0.55
C GLN A 97 4.48 21.65 -0.54
N GLN A 98 4.82 21.08 0.62
CA GLN A 98 5.58 19.86 0.73
C GLN A 98 4.64 18.67 0.46
N SER A 99 4.42 18.47 -0.84
CA SER A 99 4.25 17.17 -1.47
C SER A 99 3.13 16.29 -0.92
N VAL A 100 1.90 16.54 -1.41
CA VAL A 100 0.79 15.57 -1.36
C VAL A 100 1.20 14.20 -1.96
N ALA A 101 2.24 14.17 -2.79
CA ALA A 101 2.80 12.94 -3.37
C ALA A 101 3.58 12.06 -2.35
N ASP A 102 4.24 12.65 -1.35
CA ASP A 102 5.02 11.91 -0.33
C ASP A 102 4.17 11.31 0.79
N SER A 103 2.88 11.63 0.80
CA SER A 103 1.90 11.10 1.75
C SER A 103 1.24 9.79 1.29
N LYS A 104 1.62 9.30 0.10
CA LYS A 104 1.05 8.10 -0.50
C LYS A 104 1.72 6.85 0.05
N SER A 105 0.91 5.84 0.36
CA SER A 105 1.38 4.49 0.67
C SER A 105 0.60 3.46 -0.13
N TYR A 106 1.10 2.23 -0.15
CA TYR A 106 0.52 1.13 -0.91
C TYR A 106 0.32 -0.09 -0.01
N ILE A 107 -0.78 -0.81 -0.24
CA ILE A 107 -1.08 -2.09 0.38
C ILE A 107 -1.38 -3.14 -0.70
N LEU A 108 -1.26 -4.41 -0.32
CA LEU A 108 -1.55 -5.56 -1.16
C LEU A 108 -2.85 -6.19 -0.67
N ILE A 109 -3.85 -6.29 -1.55
CA ILE A 109 -5.16 -6.86 -1.25
C ILE A 109 -5.34 -8.09 -2.13
N SER A 110 -5.62 -9.24 -1.52
CA SER A 110 -5.91 -10.46 -2.27
C SER A 110 -7.18 -10.29 -3.10
N GLN A 111 -7.13 -10.65 -4.38
CA GLN A 111 -8.28 -10.71 -5.28
C GLN A 111 -8.90 -12.11 -5.33
N LEU A 112 -8.53 -12.99 -4.39
CA LEU A 112 -9.12 -14.32 -4.30
C LEU A 112 -10.61 -14.21 -3.94
N PRO A 113 -11.45 -15.11 -4.48
CA PRO A 113 -12.84 -15.22 -4.04
C PRO A 113 -12.94 -15.43 -2.51
N PRO A 114 -13.93 -14.84 -1.82
CA PRO A 114 -14.00 -14.86 -0.35
C PRO A 114 -13.95 -16.26 0.26
N ASN A 115 -14.65 -17.23 -0.34
CA ASN A 115 -14.66 -18.63 0.09
C ASN A 115 -13.29 -19.31 -0.02
N VAL A 116 -12.47 -18.92 -0.99
CA VAL A 116 -11.11 -19.43 -1.17
C VAL A 116 -10.17 -18.74 -0.18
N TYR A 117 -10.30 -17.42 -0.02
CA TYR A 117 -9.51 -16.66 0.93
C TYR A 117 -9.69 -17.16 2.37
N GLU A 118 -10.94 -17.36 2.80
CA GLU A 118 -11.26 -17.87 4.13
C GLU A 118 -10.67 -19.27 4.36
N LYS A 119 -10.75 -20.15 3.35
CA LYS A 119 -10.28 -21.53 3.48
C LYS A 119 -8.76 -21.66 3.52
N TYR A 120 -8.02 -20.82 2.81
CA TYR A 120 -6.59 -21.02 2.57
C TYR A 120 -5.68 -19.93 3.13
N VAL A 121 -6.23 -18.76 3.47
CA VAL A 121 -5.44 -17.59 3.91
C VAL A 121 -5.72 -17.21 5.35
N VAL A 122 -6.98 -17.30 5.79
CA VAL A 122 -7.34 -16.94 7.17
C VAL A 122 -6.78 -17.97 8.15
N ASP A 123 -5.91 -17.52 9.05
CA ASP A 123 -5.48 -18.33 10.18
C ASP A 123 -6.51 -18.22 11.32
N VAL A 124 -7.26 -19.31 11.50
CA VAL A 124 -8.33 -19.42 12.51
C VAL A 124 -7.78 -19.17 13.94
N ASN A 125 -6.51 -19.48 14.17
CA ASN A 125 -5.87 -19.29 15.48
C ASN A 125 -5.56 -17.83 15.80
N THR A 126 -5.56 -16.95 14.80
CA THR A 126 -5.28 -15.50 15.00
C THR A 126 -6.45 -14.61 14.59
N ALA A 127 -7.42 -15.13 13.84
CA ALA A 127 -8.58 -14.38 13.35
C ALA A 127 -9.36 -13.66 14.46
N HIS A 128 -9.55 -14.32 15.61
CA HIS A 128 -10.26 -13.74 16.76
C HIS A 128 -9.54 -12.52 17.35
N LEU A 129 -8.21 -12.56 17.41
CA LEU A 129 -7.39 -11.43 17.86
C LEU A 129 -7.48 -10.26 16.88
N SER A 130 -7.42 -10.51 15.58
CA SER A 130 -7.54 -9.47 14.56
C SER A 130 -8.92 -8.81 14.58
N GLY A 131 -9.98 -9.61 14.71
CA GLY A 131 -11.35 -9.11 14.85
C GLY A 131 -11.53 -8.25 16.10
N PHE A 132 -11.05 -8.74 17.25
CA PHE A 132 -11.11 -7.99 18.50
C PHE A 132 -10.28 -6.69 18.43
N THR A 133 -9.07 -6.75 17.86
CA THR A 133 -8.22 -5.56 17.64
C THR A 133 -8.94 -4.53 16.78
N PHE A 134 -9.64 -4.96 15.72
CA PHE A 134 -10.42 -4.06 14.88
C PHE A 134 -11.55 -3.38 15.65
N VAL A 135 -12.26 -4.10 16.52
CA VAL A 135 -13.29 -3.53 17.40
C VAL A 135 -12.69 -2.46 18.32
N ILE A 136 -11.58 -2.75 19.00
CA ILE A 136 -10.91 -1.80 19.88
C ILE A 136 -10.46 -0.56 19.12
N ILE A 137 -9.80 -0.72 17.96
CA ILE A 137 -9.37 0.40 17.13
C ILE A 137 -10.57 1.24 16.68
N SER A 138 -11.69 0.60 16.30
CA SER A 138 -12.91 1.29 15.88
C SER A 138 -13.52 2.12 17.02
N ILE A 139 -13.56 1.58 18.25
CA ILE A 139 -14.02 2.33 19.44
C ILE A 139 -13.14 3.55 19.69
N VAL A 140 -11.81 3.36 19.68
CA VAL A 140 -10.84 4.46 19.86
C VAL A 140 -11.03 5.52 18.77
N TYR A 141 -11.22 5.10 17.52
CA TYR A 141 -11.45 6.00 16.40
C TYR A 141 -12.74 6.80 16.57
N LEU A 142 -13.85 6.13 16.90
CA LEU A 142 -15.15 6.77 17.16
C LEU A 142 -15.13 7.72 18.36
N ALA A 143 -14.28 7.44 19.37
CA ALA A 143 -14.07 8.31 20.53
C ALA A 143 -13.17 9.54 20.25
N GLY A 144 -12.79 9.78 18.99
CA GLY A 144 -11.93 10.91 18.62
C GLY A 144 -10.43 10.63 18.76
N GLY A 145 -10.03 9.35 18.69
CA GLY A 145 -8.63 8.92 18.67
C GLY A 145 -8.01 8.66 20.04
N LYS A 146 -8.76 8.85 21.13
CA LYS A 146 -8.29 8.55 22.50
C LYS A 146 -9.49 8.24 23.41
N ILE A 147 -9.30 7.32 24.34
CA ILE A 147 -10.33 6.90 25.30
C ILE A 147 -9.63 6.30 26.54
N PRO A 148 -10.14 6.50 27.76
CA PRO A 148 -9.59 5.86 28.96
C PRO A 148 -9.77 4.34 28.93
N GLU A 149 -8.77 3.59 29.40
CA GLU A 149 -8.79 2.12 29.41
C GLU A 149 -10.01 1.54 30.15
N GLY A 150 -10.36 2.08 31.32
CA GLY A 150 -11.53 1.62 32.08
C GLY A 150 -12.85 1.79 31.32
N MET A 151 -12.94 2.77 30.43
CA MET A 151 -14.10 2.96 29.57
C MET A 151 -14.12 1.95 28.41
N ILE A 152 -12.95 1.62 27.83
CA ILE A 152 -12.84 0.51 26.86
C ILE A 152 -13.27 -0.79 27.53
N ALA A 153 -12.73 -1.10 28.72
CA ALA A 153 -13.01 -2.34 29.45
C ALA A 153 -14.51 -2.53 29.67
N ASN A 154 -15.23 -1.49 30.11
CA ASN A 154 -16.69 -1.53 30.31
C ASN A 154 -17.49 -1.72 29.00
N LEU A 155 -16.95 -1.33 27.85
CA LEU A 155 -17.63 -1.48 26.56
C LEU A 155 -17.46 -2.89 25.95
N VAL A 156 -16.45 -3.64 26.41
CA VAL A 156 -16.08 -4.95 25.84
C VAL A 156 -16.19 -6.10 26.84
N SER A 157 -16.65 -5.84 28.07
CA SER A 157 -17.01 -6.83 29.09
C SER A 157 -18.51 -7.17 29.04
#